data_AF-A0A0J7K215-F1
#
_entry.id   AF-A0A0J7K215-F1
#
_cell.length_a   1.000
_cell.length_b   1.000
_cell.length_c   1.000
_cell.angle_alpha   90.00
_cell.angle_beta   90.00
_cell.angle_gamma   90.00
#
_symmetry.space_group_name_H-M   'P 1'
#
loop_
_entity.id
_entity.type
_entity.pdbx_description
1 polymer ?
#
loop_
_entity_poly.entity_id
_entity_poly.type
_entity_poly.pdbx_seq_one_letter_code
_entity_poly.pdbx_strand_id
1 'polypeptide(L)'
;MLNDEKLRELDISTQQEMSSLSWLRTVAPAFPVNGSKITIIHKPQIFYTTLLDKCKHAKKRITFASLYLGIGPLETELVNVIEQAMNTSDGNVQVRILLDYMRGSRGKQNSRKMLEPLLKGKYGDRCKVFLYHTPKLRGVMKATIPDRFNELIGLQHMKLYIIDDDLIISG
;
A
#
# COMPACT_ATOMS: atom_id res chain seq x y z
N MET A 1 -32.74 9.58 24.43
CA MET A 1 -33.18 8.16 24.52
C MET A 1 -33.18 7.42 23.18
N LEU A 2 -32.95 8.06 22.02
CA LEU A 2 -32.92 7.37 20.70
C LEU A 2 -31.56 6.79 20.24
N ASN A 3 -30.49 6.90 21.04
CA ASN A 3 -29.15 6.44 20.63
C ASN A 3 -28.79 5.02 21.12
N ASP A 4 -29.28 4.62 22.30
CA ASP A 4 -28.84 3.36 22.92
C ASP A 4 -29.49 2.12 22.30
N GLU A 5 -30.71 2.22 21.79
CA GLU A 5 -31.37 1.11 21.07
C GLU A 5 -30.71 0.85 19.71
N LYS A 6 -30.33 1.92 18.99
CA LYS A 6 -29.65 1.81 17.69
C LYS A 6 -28.25 1.22 17.82
N LEU A 7 -27.54 1.54 18.90
CA LEU A 7 -26.25 0.94 19.26
C LEU A 7 -26.39 -0.55 19.60
N ARG A 8 -27.46 -0.94 20.32
CA ARG A 8 -27.74 -2.36 20.63
C ARG A 8 -28.14 -3.18 19.41
N GLU A 9 -28.94 -2.62 18.49
CA GLU A 9 -29.29 -3.29 17.24
C GLU A 9 -28.06 -3.51 16.35
N LEU A 10 -27.15 -2.53 16.29
CA LEU A 10 -25.84 -2.66 15.63
C LEU A 10 -24.99 -3.77 16.29
N ASP A 11 -24.90 -3.81 17.62
CA ASP A 11 -24.15 -4.86 18.33
C ASP A 11 -24.73 -6.26 18.11
N ILE A 12 -26.05 -6.40 18.15
CA ILE A 12 -26.75 -7.69 17.92
C ILE A 12 -26.54 -8.16 16.48
N SER A 13 -26.70 -7.27 15.49
CA SER A 13 -26.45 -7.57 14.08
C SER A 13 -25.00 -7.99 13.84
N THR A 14 -24.04 -7.30 14.46
CA THR A 14 -22.61 -7.60 14.33
C THR A 14 -22.25 -8.93 14.99
N GLN A 15 -22.83 -9.23 16.16
CA GLN A 15 -22.65 -10.52 16.83
C GLN A 15 -23.25 -11.69 16.03
N GLN A 16 -24.42 -11.49 15.43
CA GLN A 16 -25.10 -12.50 14.63
C GLN A 16 -24.33 -12.79 13.31
N GLU A 17 -23.81 -11.76 12.64
CA GLU A 17 -22.91 -11.89 11.48
C GLU A 17 -21.57 -12.56 11.83
N MET A 18 -20.99 -12.26 12.99
CA MET A 18 -19.78 -12.94 13.44
C MET A 18 -19.99 -14.43 13.70
N SER A 19 -21.20 -14.84 14.10
CA SER A 19 -21.52 -16.26 14.29
C SER A 19 -21.57 -17.04 12.96
N SER A 20 -22.09 -16.42 11.89
CA SER A 20 -22.25 -17.08 10.58
C SER A 20 -20.92 -17.23 9.83
N LEU A 21 -19.90 -16.43 10.18
CA LEU A 21 -18.55 -16.50 9.62
C LEU A 21 -17.55 -17.21 10.53
N SER A 22 -17.99 -17.76 11.67
CA SER A 22 -17.10 -18.44 12.62
C SER A 22 -16.36 -19.63 12.02
N TRP A 23 -16.98 -20.34 11.06
CA TRP A 23 -16.38 -21.46 10.32
C TRP A 23 -15.11 -21.04 9.56
N LEU A 24 -14.97 -19.78 9.13
CA LEU A 24 -13.76 -19.30 8.45
C LEU A 24 -12.52 -19.48 9.32
N ARG A 25 -12.64 -19.34 10.65
CA ARG A 25 -11.52 -19.56 11.58
C ARG A 25 -11.04 -21.01 11.61
N THR A 26 -11.90 -21.95 11.19
CA THR A 26 -11.58 -23.39 11.18
C THR A 26 -10.90 -23.83 9.88
N VAL A 27 -11.04 -23.06 8.80
CA VAL A 27 -10.55 -23.44 7.46
C VAL A 27 -9.50 -22.49 6.88
N ALA A 28 -9.50 -21.21 7.29
CA ALA A 28 -8.59 -20.21 6.76
C ALA A 28 -7.27 -20.19 7.55
N PRO A 29 -6.12 -20.05 6.88
CA PRO A 29 -4.87 -19.82 7.57
C PRO A 29 -4.95 -18.50 8.35
N ALA A 30 -4.49 -18.52 9.60
CA ALA A 30 -4.48 -17.36 10.49
C ALA A 30 -3.06 -17.08 10.98
N PHE A 31 -2.74 -15.80 11.11
CA PHE A 31 -1.50 -15.33 11.74
C PHE A 31 -1.86 -14.74 13.11
N PRO A 32 -1.50 -15.40 14.22
CA PRO A 32 -1.79 -14.87 15.55
C PRO A 32 -0.98 -13.59 15.79
N VAL A 33 -1.64 -12.57 16.32
CA VAL A 33 -1.02 -11.27 16.65
C VAL A 33 -1.46 -10.84 18.04
N ASN A 34 -0.59 -10.14 18.76
CA ASN A 34 -0.95 -9.55 20.04
C ASN A 34 -1.79 -8.29 19.80
N GLY A 35 -3.00 -8.24 20.37
CA GLY A 35 -3.91 -7.09 20.21
C GLY A 35 -3.30 -5.74 20.63
N SER A 36 -2.40 -5.73 21.62
CA SER A 36 -1.66 -4.53 22.04
C SER A 36 -0.67 -4.00 21.00
N LYS A 37 -0.39 -4.77 19.94
CA LYS A 37 0.46 -4.38 18.82
C LYS A 37 -0.36 -3.93 17.60
N ILE A 38 -1.69 -3.84 17.75
CA ILE A 38 -2.59 -3.35 16.70
C ILE A 38 -3.04 -1.94 17.07
N THR A 39 -2.84 -1.00 16.13
CA THR A 39 -3.30 0.38 16.28
C THR A 39 -4.20 0.74 15.11
N ILE A 40 -5.39 1.27 15.40
CA ILE A 40 -6.32 1.76 14.39
C ILE A 40 -6.04 3.24 14.11
N ILE A 41 -5.70 3.55 12.85
CA ILE A 41 -5.44 4.93 12.40
C ILE A 41 -6.69 5.45 11.69
N HIS A 42 -7.35 6.46 12.27
CA HIS A 42 -8.63 6.98 11.75
C HIS A 42 -8.49 8.20 10.84
N LYS A 43 -7.34 8.88 10.83
CA LYS A 43 -7.16 10.16 10.13
C LYS A 43 -6.07 10.04 9.05
N PRO A 44 -6.29 10.52 7.82
CA PRO A 44 -5.29 10.48 6.75
C PRO A 44 -3.96 11.15 7.12
N GLN A 45 -4.02 12.26 7.86
CA GLN A 45 -2.81 12.95 8.33
C GLN A 45 -1.97 12.10 9.28
N ILE A 46 -2.63 11.33 10.15
CA ILE A 46 -1.94 10.44 11.09
C ILE A 46 -1.32 9.26 10.32
N PHE A 47 -2.02 8.74 9.30
CA PHE A 47 -1.45 7.73 8.41
C PHE A 47 -0.18 8.23 7.73
N TYR A 48 -0.24 9.40 7.09
CA TYR A 48 0.90 9.97 6.36
C TYR A 48 2.10 10.23 7.27
N THR A 49 1.88 10.90 8.42
CA THR A 49 2.95 11.19 9.38
C THR A 49 3.55 9.92 9.98
N THR A 50 2.74 8.91 10.29
CA THR A 50 3.22 7.59 10.75
C THR A 50 4.06 6.90 9.67
N LEU A 51 3.64 6.96 8.41
CA LEU A 51 4.37 6.36 7.30
C LEU A 51 5.74 7.02 7.10
N LEU A 52 5.79 8.37 7.11
CA LEU A 52 7.06 9.11 7.03
C LEU A 52 8.00 8.74 8.17
N ASP A 53 7.50 8.76 9.41
CA ASP A 53 8.32 8.48 10.59
C ASP A 53 8.91 7.07 10.54
N LYS A 54 8.11 6.06 10.17
CA LYS A 54 8.60 4.69 10.00
C LYS A 54 9.66 4.60 8.90
N CYS A 55 9.41 5.18 7.72
CA CYS A 55 10.39 5.18 6.64
C CYS A 55 11.72 5.83 7.05
N LYS A 56 11.66 6.96 7.75
CA LYS A 56 12.84 7.69 8.24
C LYS A 56 13.72 6.82 9.16
N HIS A 57 13.09 5.97 9.98
CA HIS A 57 13.79 5.13 10.95
C HIS A 57 14.09 3.71 10.46
N ALA A 58 13.69 3.36 9.23
CA ALA A 58 13.88 2.04 8.66
C ALA A 58 15.36 1.60 8.66
N LYS A 59 15.60 0.32 8.96
CA LYS A 59 16.95 -0.27 9.07
C LYS A 59 17.20 -1.40 8.09
N LYS A 60 16.17 -2.13 7.67
CA LYS A 60 16.31 -3.34 6.83
C LYS A 60 15.48 -3.27 5.56
N ARG A 61 14.19 -2.93 5.64
CA ARG A 61 13.30 -2.98 4.47
C ARG A 61 12.22 -1.91 4.49
N ILE A 62 11.91 -1.42 3.29
CA ILE A 62 10.71 -0.65 2.98
C ILE A 62 10.05 -1.35 1.79
N THR A 63 8.85 -1.91 1.98
CA THR A 63 8.11 -2.61 0.92
C THR A 63 6.70 -2.08 0.82
N PHE A 64 6.38 -1.44 -0.30
CA PHE A 64 5.07 -0.85 -0.56
C PHE A 64 4.34 -1.59 -1.66
N ALA A 65 3.04 -1.74 -1.49
CA ALA A 65 2.10 -2.09 -2.54
C ALA A 65 0.98 -1.05 -2.53
N SER A 66 0.72 -0.40 -3.66
CA SER A 66 -0.34 0.61 -3.83
C SER A 66 -0.75 0.67 -5.30
N LEU A 67 -1.98 1.08 -5.58
CA LEU A 67 -2.46 1.22 -6.97
C LEU A 67 -1.53 2.14 -7.79
N TYR A 68 -1.17 3.29 -7.23
CA TYR A 68 -0.20 4.22 -7.80
C TYR A 68 0.43 5.05 -6.68
N LEU A 69 1.51 5.77 -7.02
CA LEU A 69 2.08 6.84 -6.20
C LEU A 69 1.76 8.19 -6.86
N GLY A 70 1.15 9.10 -6.09
CA GLY A 70 0.86 10.46 -6.56
C GLY A 70 2.12 11.24 -6.96
N ILE A 71 1.90 12.42 -7.53
CA ILE A 71 2.96 13.35 -7.94
C ILE A 71 2.93 14.65 -7.14
N GLY A 72 2.26 14.64 -5.98
CA GLY A 72 2.08 15.79 -5.12
C GLY A 72 3.28 16.03 -4.19
N PRO A 73 3.19 17.10 -3.38
CA PRO A 73 4.24 17.45 -2.44
C PRO A 73 4.45 16.37 -1.36
N LEU A 74 3.37 15.72 -0.91
CA LEU A 74 3.45 14.66 0.10
C LEU A 74 4.17 13.42 -0.44
N GLU A 75 3.88 13.01 -1.68
CA GLU A 75 4.59 11.87 -2.27
C GLU A 75 6.04 12.19 -2.58
N THR A 76 6.34 13.43 -2.96
CA THR A 76 7.71 13.91 -3.14
C THR A 76 8.50 13.84 -1.83
N GLU A 77 7.92 14.32 -0.73
CA GLU A 77 8.54 14.24 0.60
C GLU A 77 8.75 12.78 1.04
N LEU A 78 7.77 11.90 0.83
CA LEU A 78 7.90 10.47 1.11
C LEU A 78 9.07 9.84 0.35
N VAL A 79 9.22 10.14 -0.94
CA VAL A 79 10.35 9.65 -1.76
C VAL A 79 11.68 10.17 -1.21
N ASN A 80 11.76 11.44 -0.83
CA ASN A 80 12.96 12.03 -0.24
C ASN A 80 13.31 11.36 1.09
N VAL A 81 12.34 11.07 1.94
CA VAL A 81 12.56 10.37 3.23
C VAL A 81 13.05 8.94 3.00
N ILE A 82 12.52 8.23 2.01
CA ILE A 82 13.00 6.89 1.64
C ILE A 82 14.46 6.98 1.14
N GLU A 83 14.78 7.94 0.29
CA GLU A 83 16.16 8.16 -0.17
C GLU A 83 17.12 8.43 1.00
N GLN A 84 16.71 9.30 1.92
CA GLN A 84 17.50 9.60 3.13
C GLN A 84 17.72 8.35 3.99
N ALA A 85 16.69 7.52 4.20
CA ALA A 85 16.81 6.27 4.93
C ALA A 85 17.77 5.30 4.23
N MET A 86 17.74 5.22 2.90
CA MET A 86 18.69 4.43 2.12
C MET A 86 20.13 4.92 2.22
N ASN A 87 20.35 6.20 2.48
CA ASN A 87 21.69 6.79 2.64
C ASN A 87 22.23 6.68 4.06
N THR A 88 21.39 6.83 5.08
CA THR A 88 21.81 6.83 6.50
C THR A 88 21.94 5.43 7.10
N SER A 89 21.42 4.40 6.44
CA SER A 89 21.47 3.01 6.89
C SER A 89 22.72 2.24 6.45
N ASP A 90 23.80 2.94 6.09
CA ASP A 90 25.03 2.38 5.51
C ASP A 90 24.81 1.43 4.32
N GLY A 91 23.69 1.62 3.62
CA GLY A 91 23.33 0.77 2.49
C GLY A 91 22.45 -0.44 2.83
N ASN A 92 22.06 -0.65 4.08
CA ASN A 92 21.36 -1.88 4.48
C ASN A 92 19.86 -1.90 4.15
N VAL A 93 19.21 -0.73 4.01
CA VAL A 93 17.78 -0.67 3.68
C VAL A 93 17.53 -1.09 2.23
N GLN A 94 16.70 -2.11 2.06
CA GLN A 94 16.18 -2.60 0.79
C GLN A 94 14.78 -2.03 0.52
N VAL A 95 14.60 -1.38 -0.61
CA VAL A 95 13.34 -0.74 -1.03
C VAL A 95 12.70 -1.55 -2.15
N ARG A 96 11.42 -1.90 -1.98
CA ARG A 96 10.61 -2.60 -2.98
C ARG A 96 9.26 -1.91 -3.12
N ILE A 97 8.89 -1.51 -4.33
CA ILE A 97 7.63 -0.82 -4.56
C ILE A 97 6.88 -1.55 -5.67
N LEU A 98 5.68 -2.03 -5.37
CA LEU A 98 4.76 -2.67 -6.32
C LEU A 98 3.62 -1.70 -6.63
N LEU A 99 3.50 -1.31 -7.90
CA LEU A 99 2.39 -0.47 -8.38
C LEU A 99 1.63 -1.15 -9.50
N ASP A 100 0.41 -0.69 -9.79
CA ASP A 100 -0.27 -1.05 -11.02
C ASP A 100 0.41 -0.39 -12.24
N TYR A 101 0.69 -1.15 -13.28
CA TYR A 101 1.39 -0.66 -14.46
C TYR A 101 0.62 0.45 -15.18
N MET A 102 -0.70 0.30 -15.35
CA MET A 102 -1.50 1.26 -16.11
C MET A 102 -1.68 2.53 -15.29
N ARG A 103 -2.07 2.41 -14.02
CA ARG A 103 -2.28 3.58 -13.17
C ARG A 103 -0.97 4.30 -12.83
N GLY A 104 0.11 3.56 -12.60
CA GLY A 104 1.44 4.11 -12.34
C GLY A 104 2.13 4.73 -13.57
N SER A 105 1.65 4.45 -14.79
CA SER A 105 2.20 5.01 -16.05
C SER A 105 1.34 6.12 -16.67
N ARG A 106 0.21 6.49 -16.07
CA ARG A 106 -0.75 7.40 -16.69
C ARG A 106 -0.23 8.83 -16.73
N GLY A 107 -0.21 9.44 -17.92
CA GLY A 107 0.22 10.83 -18.12
C GLY A 107 1.75 11.00 -18.23
N LYS A 108 2.19 12.21 -18.60
CA LYS A 108 3.61 12.54 -18.78
C LYS A 108 4.38 12.51 -17.45
N GLN A 109 3.80 13.11 -16.42
CA GLN A 109 4.25 13.00 -15.03
C GLN A 109 3.42 11.94 -14.34
N ASN A 110 4.07 10.94 -13.76
CA ASN A 110 3.43 9.75 -13.22
C ASN A 110 4.30 9.11 -12.13
N SER A 111 3.80 8.04 -11.51
CA SER A 111 4.50 7.34 -10.42
C SER A 111 5.89 6.84 -10.81
N ARG A 112 6.06 6.39 -12.06
CA ARG A 112 7.36 5.89 -12.56
C ARG A 112 8.40 7.00 -12.61
N LYS A 113 7.99 8.22 -13.01
CA LYS A 113 8.84 9.41 -13.00
C LYS A 113 9.15 9.88 -11.58
N MET A 114 8.16 9.85 -10.68
CA MET A 114 8.35 10.18 -9.26
C MET A 114 9.40 9.27 -8.58
N LEU A 115 9.45 7.99 -8.97
CA LEU A 115 10.37 7.01 -8.40
C LEU A 115 11.73 6.93 -9.12
N GLU A 116 11.91 7.66 -10.23
CA GLU A 116 13.14 7.67 -11.03
C GLU A 116 14.41 8.00 -10.21
N PRO A 117 14.40 8.93 -9.23
CA PRO A 117 15.56 9.21 -8.38
C PRO A 117 16.05 8.00 -7.57
N LEU A 118 15.12 7.14 -7.11
CA LEU A 118 15.46 5.96 -6.31
C LEU A 118 16.01 4.80 -7.15
N LEU A 119 15.86 4.84 -8.47
CA LEU A 119 16.27 3.75 -9.38
C LEU A 119 17.61 4.01 -10.06
N LYS A 120 18.06 5.25 -10.13
CA LYS A 120 19.28 5.64 -10.84
C LYS A 120 20.49 5.64 -9.89
N GLY A 121 21.65 5.32 -10.45
CA GLY A 121 22.93 5.48 -9.77
C GLY A 121 23.12 4.54 -8.58
N LYS A 122 23.44 5.09 -7.41
CA LYS A 122 23.91 4.40 -6.19
C LYS A 122 22.92 3.37 -5.60
N TYR A 123 21.66 3.40 -6.02
CA TYR A 123 20.58 2.63 -5.40
C TYR A 123 20.09 1.44 -6.23
N GLY A 124 20.61 1.24 -7.45
CA GLY A 124 20.07 0.25 -8.41
C GLY A 124 19.93 -1.18 -7.86
N ASP A 125 20.86 -1.61 -6.99
CA ASP A 125 20.81 -2.93 -6.37
C ASP A 125 19.86 -3.02 -5.17
N ARG A 126 19.51 -1.87 -4.59
CA ARG A 126 18.80 -1.74 -3.30
C ARG A 126 17.37 -1.24 -3.45
N CYS A 127 17.01 -0.64 -4.57
CA CYS A 127 15.65 -0.21 -4.88
C CYS A 127 15.11 -0.94 -6.10
N LYS A 128 13.97 -1.62 -5.95
CA LYS A 128 13.30 -2.34 -7.03
C LYS A 128 11.86 -1.89 -7.16
N VAL A 129 11.49 -1.40 -8.33
CA VAL A 129 10.11 -1.04 -8.66
C VAL A 129 9.52 -2.12 -9.57
N PHE A 130 8.42 -2.70 -9.13
CA PHE A 130 7.65 -3.70 -9.83
C PHE A 130 6.34 -3.07 -10.31
N LEU A 131 5.97 -3.35 -11.55
CA LEU A 131 4.72 -2.87 -12.14
C LEU A 131 3.84 -4.09 -12.44
N TYR A 132 2.81 -4.28 -11.63
CA TYR A 132 1.82 -5.33 -11.83
C TYR A 132 1.05 -5.06 -13.12
N HIS A 133 0.95 -6.08 -13.97
CA HIS A 133 0.20 -6.00 -15.21
C HIS A 133 -0.87 -7.08 -15.21
N THR A 134 -2.14 -6.65 -15.19
CA THR A 134 -3.29 -7.55 -15.25
C THR A 134 -3.17 -8.47 -16.48
N PRO A 135 -3.24 -9.81 -16.30
CA PRO A 135 -3.04 -10.77 -17.39
C PRO A 135 -3.99 -10.59 -18.59
N LYS A 136 -5.22 -10.14 -18.35
CA LYS A 136 -6.24 -9.89 -19.39
C LYS A 136 -5.96 -8.70 -20.30
N LEU A 137 -4.94 -7.89 -20.01
CA LEU A 137 -4.54 -6.70 -20.79
C LEU A 137 -3.26 -6.92 -21.63
N ARG A 138 -2.82 -8.17 -21.83
CA ARG A 138 -1.61 -8.49 -22.63
C ARG A 138 -1.96 -8.62 -24.13
N GLY A 139 -1.07 -8.16 -25.01
CA GLY A 139 -1.19 -8.34 -26.47
C GLY A 139 -1.98 -7.25 -27.20
N VAL A 140 -2.54 -7.61 -28.38
CA VAL A 140 -3.20 -6.69 -29.35
C VAL A 140 -4.40 -5.94 -28.75
N MET A 141 -5.04 -6.49 -27.71
CA MET A 141 -6.14 -5.84 -26.98
C MET A 141 -5.72 -4.53 -26.30
N LYS A 142 -4.44 -4.34 -25.95
CA LYS A 142 -3.95 -3.08 -25.36
C LYS A 142 -4.00 -1.90 -26.36
N ALA A 143 -3.84 -2.17 -27.65
CA ALA A 143 -3.77 -1.12 -28.67
C ALA A 143 -5.15 -0.53 -29.03
N THR A 144 -6.23 -1.23 -28.69
CA THR A 144 -7.59 -0.89 -29.13
C THR A 144 -8.51 -0.43 -27.99
N ILE A 145 -8.10 -0.57 -26.73
CA ILE A 145 -8.92 -0.20 -25.57
C ILE A 145 -8.50 1.19 -25.05
N PRO A 146 -9.41 2.19 -25.04
CA PRO A 146 -9.14 3.49 -24.46
C PRO A 146 -8.82 3.38 -22.95
N ASP A 147 -7.91 4.23 -22.46
CA ASP A 147 -7.42 4.21 -21.07
C ASP A 147 -8.51 4.14 -19.98
N ARG A 148 -9.71 4.68 -20.26
CA ARG A 148 -10.85 4.69 -19.34
C ARG A 148 -11.45 3.30 -19.09
N PHE A 149 -11.38 2.39 -20.06
CA PHE A 149 -11.95 1.03 -19.94
C PHE A 149 -10.96 0.03 -19.32
N ASN A 150 -9.69 0.40 -19.16
CA ASN A 150 -8.68 -0.43 -18.49
C ASN A 150 -9.01 -0.65 -17.00
N GLU A 151 -9.70 0.30 -16.36
CA GLU A 151 -10.12 0.18 -14.95
C GLU A 151 -11.17 -0.93 -14.77
N LEU A 152 -11.95 -1.27 -15.81
CA LEU A 152 -13.01 -2.28 -15.77
C LEU A 152 -12.48 -3.73 -15.87
N ILE A 153 -11.26 -3.92 -16.37
CA ILE A 153 -10.69 -5.24 -16.70
C ILE A 153 -9.93 -5.85 -15.49
N GLY A 154 -9.51 -5.01 -14.54
CA GLY A 154 -8.94 -5.43 -13.26
C GLY A 154 -7.69 -4.62 -12.91
N LEU A 155 -7.65 -4.10 -11.68
CA LEU A 155 -6.55 -3.32 -11.11
C LEU A 155 -6.00 -3.99 -9.85
N GLN A 156 -4.74 -3.70 -9.54
CA GLN A 156 -4.16 -4.05 -8.24
C GLN A 156 -4.61 -3.04 -7.17
N HIS A 157 -5.38 -3.48 -6.17
CA HIS A 157 -5.97 -2.61 -5.13
C HIS A 157 -5.33 -2.76 -3.73
N MET A 158 -4.26 -3.55 -3.58
CA MET A 158 -3.58 -3.69 -2.29
C MET A 158 -2.97 -2.34 -1.87
N LYS A 159 -3.14 -1.99 -0.59
CA LYS A 159 -2.47 -0.85 0.05
C LYS A 159 -1.78 -1.35 1.30
N LEU A 160 -0.56 -1.82 1.11
CA LEU A 160 0.26 -2.45 2.14
C LEU A 160 1.59 -1.71 2.23
N TYR A 161 1.97 -1.30 3.43
CA TYR A 161 3.22 -0.60 3.68
C TYR A 161 3.95 -1.34 4.80
N ILE A 162 4.99 -2.08 4.41
CA ILE A 162 5.83 -2.85 5.32
C ILE A 162 7.12 -2.06 5.52
N ILE A 163 7.42 -1.73 6.77
CA ILE A 163 8.67 -1.08 7.15
C ILE A 163 9.27 -1.89 8.27
N ASP A 164 10.41 -2.53 8.00
CA ASP A 164 11.01 -3.52 8.91
C ASP A 164 9.97 -4.54 9.40
N ASP A 165 9.65 -4.56 10.70
CA ASP A 165 8.71 -5.50 11.31
C ASP A 165 7.30 -4.91 11.52
N ASP A 166 7.07 -3.69 11.03
CA ASP A 166 5.77 -3.02 11.04
C ASP A 166 5.03 -3.21 9.72
N LEU A 167 3.73 -3.51 9.81
CA LEU A 167 2.79 -3.57 8.69
C LEU A 167 1.68 -2.53 8.88
N ILE A 168 1.54 -1.63 7.92
CA ILE A 168 0.38 -0.75 7.79
C ILE A 168 -0.49 -1.26 6.64
N ILE A 169 -1.76 -1.53 6.94
CA ILE A 169 -2.80 -1.85 5.95
C ILE A 169 -3.70 -0.63 5.83
N SER A 170 -3.94 -0.18 4.61
CA SER A 170 -4.82 0.96 4.32
C SER A 170 -5.86 0.59 3.27
N GLY A 171 -6.84 1.47 3.03
CA GLY A 171 -8.02 1.20 2.22
C GLY A 171 -8.59 2.45 1.59
#